data_AF-C0K259-F1
#
_entry.id   AF-C0K259-F1
#
_cell.length_a   1.000
_cell.length_b   1.000
_cell.length_c   1.000
_cell.angle_alpha   90.00
_cell.angle_beta   90.00
_cell.angle_gamma   90.00
#
_symmetry.space_group_name_H-M   'P 1'
#
loop_
_entity.id
_entity.type
_entity.pdbx_description
1 polymer ?
#
loop_
_entity_poly.entity_id
_entity_poly.type
_entity_poly.pdbx_seq_one_letter_code
_entity_poly.pdbx_strand_id
1 'polypeptide(L)'
;YEDGKAVELWLGGLPLQVLEYYGVNSRLITTTGEQLIFKSHNGLTAKAQISNQDATTSLQVGQVVQEAVRVLPRNISLTVLLDSGLERIERVDATSAFATITRIVNITATEQKPDYIFGKLKNIPSRYGLFSLDGEVILNTAGETGEAVKVAVQRLTPKFSTLLAAKLWRLTENQGSSRLAVKATLEMVNNISPGVVMQQQTWRGFSGESTTHKALTTLGTAIPTVPVGSTMQYRVENLSARPIYLMN
;
A
#
# COMPACT_ATOMS: atom_id res chain seq x y z
N TYR A 1 -9.86 8.75 30.46
CA TYR A 1 -8.96 9.89 30.20
C TYR A 1 -9.49 10.64 28.99
N GLU A 2 -10.42 11.57 29.21
CA GLU A 2 -11.08 12.36 28.16
C GLU A 2 -11.01 13.86 28.50
N ASP A 3 -9.81 14.44 28.55
CA ASP A 3 -9.70 15.89 28.80
C ASP A 3 -8.57 16.55 28.01
N GLY A 4 -8.28 16.05 26.81
CA GLY A 4 -7.32 16.69 25.89
C GLY A 4 -8.06 17.58 24.90
N LYS A 5 -7.57 18.81 24.66
CA LYS A 5 -8.06 19.69 23.57
C LYS A 5 -8.09 18.90 22.26
N ALA A 6 -9.29 18.74 21.71
CA ALA A 6 -9.51 18.07 20.44
C ALA A 6 -9.13 19.00 19.28
N VAL A 7 -8.50 18.44 18.25
CA VAL A 7 -8.16 19.15 17.02
C VAL A 7 -8.58 18.34 15.81
N GLU A 8 -8.89 19.06 14.73
CA GLU A 8 -9.16 18.45 13.44
C GLU A 8 -7.89 18.46 12.57
N LEU A 9 -7.68 17.36 11.85
CA LEU A 9 -6.55 17.14 10.97
C LEU A 9 -7.03 16.80 9.58
N TRP A 10 -6.29 17.26 8.57
CA TRP A 10 -6.48 16.84 7.19
C TRP A 10 -5.38 15.83 6.82
N LEU A 11 -5.78 14.62 6.43
CA LEU A 11 -4.89 13.48 6.18
C LEU A 11 -4.48 13.32 4.71
N GLY A 12 -4.66 14.35 3.88
CA GLY A 12 -4.33 14.28 2.45
C GLY A 12 -2.84 14.05 2.14
N GLY A 13 -1.95 14.22 3.12
CA GLY A 13 -0.53 13.88 3.00
C GLY A 13 -0.19 12.40 3.22
N LEU A 14 -1.15 11.56 3.66
CA LEU A 14 -0.93 10.12 3.84
C LEU A 14 -1.21 9.35 2.53
N PRO A 15 -0.43 8.31 2.20
CA PRO A 15 -0.78 7.41 1.11
C PRO A 15 -2.17 6.80 1.32
N LEU A 16 -2.99 6.71 0.27
CA LEU A 16 -4.38 6.22 0.37
C LEU A 16 -4.47 4.82 0.97
N GLN A 17 -3.56 3.93 0.58
CA GLN A 17 -3.49 2.57 1.12
C GLN A 17 -3.14 2.51 2.61
N VAL A 18 -2.42 3.51 3.12
CA VAL A 18 -2.10 3.63 4.56
C VAL A 18 -3.30 4.16 5.33
N LEU A 19 -4.04 5.11 4.75
CA LEU A 19 -5.16 5.78 5.41
C LEU A 19 -6.20 4.78 5.93
N GLU A 20 -6.49 3.73 5.17
CA GLU A 20 -7.45 2.69 5.58
C GLU A 20 -7.03 1.94 6.86
N TYR A 21 -5.73 1.77 7.06
CA TYR A 21 -5.17 1.03 8.21
C TYR A 21 -4.56 1.98 9.24
N TYR A 22 -4.85 3.27 9.17
CA TYR A 22 -4.26 4.26 10.07
C TYR A 22 -4.80 4.11 11.48
N GLY A 23 -4.00 3.49 12.35
CA GLY A 23 -4.43 3.06 13.67
C GLY A 23 -4.54 4.20 14.67
N VAL A 24 -5.51 4.06 15.58
CA VAL A 24 -5.63 4.90 16.77
C VAL A 24 -4.31 4.95 17.54
N ASN A 25 -4.02 6.10 18.16
CA ASN A 25 -2.77 6.40 18.85
C ASN A 25 -1.53 6.53 17.97
N SER A 26 -1.68 6.58 16.64
CA SER A 26 -0.63 7.14 15.78
C SER A 26 -0.28 8.56 16.22
N ARG A 27 0.99 8.95 16.07
CA ARG A 27 1.50 10.23 16.53
C ARG A 27 1.88 11.11 15.36
N LEU A 28 1.41 12.35 15.40
CA LEU A 28 1.83 13.42 14.51
C LEU A 28 2.55 14.49 15.32
N ILE A 29 3.48 15.18 14.69
CA ILE A 29 4.27 16.24 15.30
C ILE A 29 4.18 17.48 14.42
N THR A 30 3.91 18.62 15.02
CA THR A 30 3.93 19.91 14.33
C THR A 30 5.36 20.35 14.00
N THR A 31 5.52 21.38 13.19
CA THR A 31 6.82 22.03 12.97
C THR A 31 7.43 22.64 14.24
N THR A 32 6.58 23.01 15.21
CA THR A 32 6.94 23.59 16.51
C THR A 32 7.18 22.54 17.60
N GLY A 33 6.93 21.26 17.32
CA GLY A 33 7.27 20.13 18.19
C GLY A 33 6.13 19.60 19.07
N GLU A 34 4.94 20.19 19.02
CA GLU A 34 3.77 19.65 19.71
C GLU A 34 3.38 18.28 19.15
N GLN A 35 3.03 17.35 20.05
CA GLN A 35 2.61 16.01 19.69
C GLN A 35 1.09 15.88 19.69
N LEU A 36 0.56 15.31 18.62
CA LEU A 36 -0.86 15.02 18.43
C LEU A 36 -1.07 13.51 18.38
N ILE A 37 -2.06 13.04 19.12
CA ILE A 37 -2.46 11.64 19.18
C ILE A 37 -3.71 11.46 18.33
N PHE A 38 -3.58 10.72 17.24
CA PHE A 38 -4.69 10.39 16.35
C PHE A 38 -5.75 9.53 17.06
N LYS A 39 -7.04 9.85 16.85
CA LYS A 39 -8.17 9.16 17.49
C LYS A 39 -9.12 8.50 16.50
N SER A 40 -9.50 9.18 15.44
CA SER A 40 -10.41 8.65 14.43
C SER A 40 -10.34 9.47 13.15
N HIS A 41 -10.88 8.93 12.06
CA HIS A 41 -11.06 9.66 10.83
C HIS A 41 -12.37 9.27 10.14
N ASN A 42 -12.88 10.18 9.31
CA ASN A 42 -13.91 9.90 8.33
C ASN A 42 -13.44 10.49 6.99
N GLY A 43 -13.11 9.61 6.05
CA GLY A 43 -12.40 10.02 4.83
C GLY A 43 -11.05 10.67 5.18
N LEU A 44 -10.81 11.86 4.65
CA LEU A 44 -9.56 12.63 4.85
C LEU A 44 -9.58 13.52 6.10
N THR A 45 -10.70 13.62 6.81
CA THR A 45 -10.81 14.46 8.02
C THR A 45 -10.66 13.58 9.25
N ALA A 46 -9.79 13.99 10.17
CA ALA A 46 -9.44 13.24 11.36
C ALA A 46 -9.58 14.06 12.63
N LYS A 47 -9.85 13.36 13.74
CA LYS A 47 -9.81 13.93 15.10
C LYS A 47 -8.54 13.46 15.80
N ALA A 48 -7.85 14.38 16.44
CA ALA A 48 -6.69 14.10 17.28
C ALA A 48 -6.78 14.87 18.60
N GLN A 49 -5.95 14.47 19.56
CA GLN A 49 -5.80 15.13 20.85
C GLN A 49 -4.36 15.59 21.04
N ILE A 50 -4.17 16.72 21.68
CA ILE A 50 -2.83 17.19 22.07
C ILE A 50 -2.31 16.30 23.20
N SER A 51 -1.10 15.74 23.06
CA SER A 51 -0.50 14.83 24.04
C SER A 51 -0.02 15.55 25.31
N ASN A 52 0.31 16.83 25.22
CA ASN A 52 0.86 17.61 26.32
C ASN A 52 -0.04 18.83 26.58
N GLN A 53 -0.67 18.88 27.76
CA GLN A 53 -1.59 19.96 28.14
C GLN A 53 -0.84 21.24 28.57
N ASP A 54 0.44 21.13 28.92
CA ASP A 54 1.30 22.26 29.33
C ASP A 54 1.88 23.04 28.14
N ALA A 55 1.57 22.63 26.91
CA ALA A 55 1.95 23.37 25.72
C ALA A 55 1.19 24.72 25.68
N THR A 56 1.89 25.78 26.08
CA THR A 56 1.45 27.18 25.98
C THR A 56 1.24 27.66 24.54
N THR A 57 1.66 26.88 23.55
CA THR A 57 1.48 27.20 22.12
C THR A 57 0.06 26.86 21.67
N SER A 58 -0.69 27.87 21.24
CA SER A 58 -1.95 27.64 20.53
C SER A 58 -1.66 27.09 19.12
N LEU A 59 -2.21 25.92 18.81
CA LEU A 59 -2.19 25.40 17.44
C LEU A 59 -2.93 26.36 16.51
N GLN A 60 -2.37 26.60 15.33
CA GLN A 60 -2.97 27.47 14.32
C GLN A 60 -3.61 26.66 13.20
N VAL A 61 -4.78 27.09 12.73
CA VAL A 61 -5.42 26.49 11.56
C VAL A 61 -4.50 26.66 10.34
N GLY A 62 -4.34 25.59 9.57
CA GLY A 62 -3.42 25.55 8.41
C GLY A 62 -1.99 25.14 8.75
N GLN A 63 -1.67 24.92 10.04
CA GLN A 63 -0.36 24.40 10.43
C GLN A 63 -0.14 22.98 9.90
N VAL A 64 1.04 22.75 9.30
CA VAL A 64 1.42 21.43 8.79
C VAL A 64 1.86 20.53 9.94
N VAL A 65 1.43 19.27 9.86
CA VAL A 65 1.83 18.20 10.78
C VAL A 65 2.54 17.09 10.01
N GLN A 66 3.51 16.46 10.66
CA GLN A 66 4.25 15.33 10.12
C GLN A 66 3.97 14.08 10.95
N GLU A 67 3.65 12.97 10.30
CA GLU A 67 3.58 11.67 10.98
C GLU A 67 4.95 11.32 11.57
N ALA A 68 4.97 10.97 12.86
CA ALA A 68 6.16 10.56 13.58
C ALA A 68 6.10 9.08 13.98
N VAL A 69 4.92 8.58 14.32
CA VAL A 69 4.70 7.17 14.64
C VAL A 69 3.42 6.72 13.96
N ARG A 70 3.52 5.65 13.18
CA ARG A 70 2.37 4.96 12.59
C ARG A 70 2.02 3.76 13.42
N VAL A 71 0.77 3.68 13.86
CA VAL A 71 0.19 2.47 14.43
C VAL A 71 -0.60 1.78 13.33
N LEU A 72 -0.37 0.48 13.15
CA LEU A 72 -1.15 -0.38 12.25
C LEU A 72 -1.90 -1.44 13.07
N PRO A 73 -3.07 -1.91 12.59
CA PRO A 73 -3.74 -3.07 13.18
C PRO A 73 -2.81 -4.29 13.22
N ARG A 74 -2.91 -5.09 14.29
CA ARG A 74 -2.10 -6.32 14.42
C ARG A 74 -2.49 -7.39 13.39
N ASN A 75 -3.77 -7.46 13.05
CA ASN A 75 -4.32 -8.47 12.17
C ASN A 75 -4.73 -7.78 10.87
N ILE A 76 -3.90 -7.91 9.84
CA ILE A 76 -4.17 -7.43 8.49
C ILE A 76 -4.14 -8.65 7.59
N SER A 77 -5.19 -8.84 6.81
CA SER A 77 -5.34 -9.91 5.84
C SER A 77 -5.60 -9.34 4.45
N LEU A 78 -5.52 -10.21 3.45
CA LEU A 78 -6.12 -9.92 2.15
C LEU A 78 -7.64 -10.06 2.25
N THR A 79 -8.37 -9.19 1.58
CA THR A 79 -9.81 -9.31 1.37
C THR A 79 -10.03 -9.81 -0.05
N VAL A 80 -10.66 -10.97 -0.20
CA VAL A 80 -10.94 -11.58 -1.50
C VAL A 80 -12.44 -11.65 -1.71
N LEU A 81 -12.93 -11.06 -2.79
CA LEU A 81 -14.31 -11.20 -3.23
C LEU A 81 -14.49 -12.54 -3.95
N LEU A 82 -15.55 -13.27 -3.61
CA LEU A 82 -15.98 -14.42 -4.41
C LEU A 82 -16.80 -13.91 -5.60
N ASP A 83 -16.35 -14.20 -6.81
CA ASP A 83 -16.98 -13.77 -8.05
C ASP A 83 -18.47 -14.19 -8.11
N SER A 84 -19.32 -13.31 -8.63
CA SER A 84 -20.76 -13.56 -8.77
C SER A 84 -21.07 -14.71 -9.73
N GLY A 85 -20.16 -15.00 -10.68
CA GLY A 85 -20.23 -16.12 -11.61
C GLY A 85 -19.90 -17.49 -11.02
N LEU A 86 -19.52 -17.58 -9.74
CA LEU A 86 -19.40 -18.86 -9.03
C LEU A 86 -20.79 -19.41 -8.71
N GLU A 87 -21.00 -20.68 -9.06
CA GLU A 87 -22.23 -21.42 -8.76
C GLU A 87 -22.39 -21.61 -7.25
N ARG A 88 -23.61 -21.95 -6.84
CA ARG A 88 -23.94 -22.11 -5.41
C ARG A 88 -23.03 -23.13 -4.71
N ILE A 89 -22.77 -24.27 -5.34
CA ILE A 89 -21.93 -25.33 -4.76
C ILE A 89 -20.48 -24.87 -4.69
N GLU A 90 -19.97 -24.28 -5.77
CA GLU A 90 -18.60 -23.75 -5.83
C GLU A 90 -18.34 -22.67 -4.79
N ARG A 91 -19.33 -21.80 -4.53
CA ARG A 91 -19.23 -20.76 -3.50
C ARG A 91 -19.17 -21.35 -2.10
N VAL A 92 -19.94 -22.41 -1.84
CA VAL A 92 -19.90 -23.14 -0.56
C VAL A 92 -18.53 -23.80 -0.39
N ASP A 93 -18.01 -24.44 -1.45
CA ASP A 93 -16.70 -25.09 -1.43
C ASP A 93 -15.56 -24.07 -1.25
N ALA A 94 -15.63 -22.94 -1.94
CA ALA A 94 -14.67 -21.83 -1.77
C ALA A 94 -14.70 -21.33 -0.33
N THR A 95 -15.89 -21.06 0.21
CA THR A 95 -16.06 -20.60 1.59
C THR A 95 -15.44 -21.56 2.58
N SER A 96 -15.70 -22.87 2.41
CA SER A 96 -15.12 -23.92 3.25
C SER A 96 -13.59 -23.99 3.11
N ALA A 97 -13.06 -23.85 1.89
CA ALA A 97 -11.62 -23.87 1.65
C ALA A 97 -10.92 -22.65 2.27
N PHE A 98 -11.45 -21.44 2.08
CA PHE A 98 -10.90 -20.21 2.65
C PHE A 98 -10.96 -20.16 4.18
N ALA A 99 -11.93 -20.83 4.80
CA ALA A 99 -12.00 -20.97 6.26
C ALA A 99 -10.74 -21.62 6.88
N THR A 100 -9.94 -22.34 6.09
CA THR A 100 -8.69 -22.95 6.55
C THR A 100 -7.48 -21.99 6.54
N ILE A 101 -7.60 -20.82 5.90
CA ILE A 101 -6.50 -19.85 5.72
C ILE A 101 -6.88 -18.42 6.16
N THR A 102 -7.77 -18.29 7.15
CA THR A 102 -8.30 -17.00 7.66
C THR A 102 -7.24 -16.04 8.20
N ARG A 103 -6.04 -16.52 8.54
CA ARG A 103 -4.90 -15.67 8.92
C ARG A 103 -4.33 -14.89 7.74
N ILE A 104 -4.57 -15.34 6.51
CA ILE A 104 -4.00 -14.77 5.28
C ILE A 104 -5.11 -14.06 4.48
N VAL A 105 -6.29 -14.69 4.38
CA VAL A 105 -7.38 -14.23 3.53
C VAL A 105 -8.69 -14.18 4.31
N ASN A 106 -9.37 -13.05 4.23
CA ASN A 106 -10.77 -12.89 4.57
C ASN A 106 -11.57 -12.86 3.26
N ILE A 107 -12.66 -13.63 3.20
CA ILE A 107 -13.59 -13.57 2.07
C ILE A 107 -14.69 -12.56 2.34
N THR A 108 -15.13 -11.87 1.31
CA THR A 108 -16.33 -11.03 1.34
C THR A 108 -17.30 -11.47 0.24
N ALA A 109 -18.59 -11.38 0.53
CA ALA A 109 -19.66 -11.52 -0.46
C ALA A 109 -20.20 -10.16 -0.94
N THR A 110 -19.79 -9.07 -0.31
CA THR A 110 -20.10 -7.70 -0.73
C THR A 110 -18.87 -7.07 -1.38
N GLU A 111 -19.08 -6.21 -2.38
CA GLU A 111 -18.00 -5.49 -3.08
C GLU A 111 -17.35 -4.39 -2.22
N GLN A 112 -17.57 -4.38 -0.90
CA GLN A 112 -17.01 -3.36 -0.04
C GLN A 112 -15.53 -3.64 0.20
N LYS A 113 -14.70 -3.05 -0.67
CA LYS A 113 -13.23 -2.97 -0.65
C LYS A 113 -12.47 -4.31 -0.69
N PRO A 114 -12.72 -5.18 -1.68
CA PRO A 114 -11.83 -6.31 -1.93
C PRO A 114 -10.45 -5.83 -2.43
N ASP A 115 -9.41 -6.59 -2.10
CA ASP A 115 -8.08 -6.43 -2.72
C ASP A 115 -8.02 -7.18 -4.06
N TYR A 116 -8.68 -8.34 -4.14
CA TYR A 116 -8.70 -9.23 -5.30
C TYR A 116 -10.04 -9.95 -5.44
N ILE A 117 -10.27 -10.55 -6.61
CA ILE A 117 -11.45 -11.36 -6.91
C ILE A 117 -10.99 -12.80 -7.18
N PHE A 118 -11.64 -13.78 -6.55
CA PHE A 118 -11.47 -15.20 -6.86
C PHE A 118 -12.65 -15.66 -7.72
N GLY A 119 -12.36 -16.21 -8.91
CA GLY A 119 -13.40 -16.53 -9.88
C GLY A 119 -12.95 -17.50 -10.97
N LYS A 120 -13.84 -17.72 -11.94
CA LYS A 120 -13.59 -18.56 -13.12
C LYS A 120 -12.92 -17.74 -14.23
N LEU A 121 -11.99 -18.37 -14.95
CA LEU A 121 -11.50 -17.83 -16.20
C LEU A 121 -12.61 -17.93 -17.26
N LYS A 122 -12.84 -16.84 -17.99
CA LYS A 122 -13.83 -16.80 -19.07
C LYS A 122 -13.47 -17.86 -20.14
N ASN A 123 -14.48 -18.54 -20.65
CA ASN A 123 -14.41 -19.50 -21.78
C ASN A 123 -13.66 -20.83 -21.51
N ILE A 124 -13.26 -21.14 -20.28
CA ILE A 124 -12.68 -22.45 -19.95
C ILE A 124 -13.43 -23.02 -18.73
N PRO A 125 -14.14 -24.16 -18.87
CA PRO A 125 -14.91 -24.72 -17.78
C PRO A 125 -14.00 -25.09 -16.59
N SER A 126 -14.47 -24.75 -15.39
CA SER A 126 -13.84 -25.14 -14.12
C SER A 126 -12.35 -24.81 -14.02
N ARG A 127 -11.92 -23.68 -14.59
CA ARG A 127 -10.57 -23.15 -14.44
C ARG A 127 -10.60 -21.90 -13.56
N TYR A 128 -10.01 -21.98 -12.37
CA TYR A 128 -10.07 -20.90 -11.38
C TYR A 128 -8.79 -20.05 -11.37
N GLY A 129 -8.93 -18.79 -10.97
CA GLY A 129 -7.82 -17.86 -10.85
C GLY A 129 -8.12 -16.72 -9.89
N LEU A 130 -7.11 -15.87 -9.71
CA LEU A 130 -7.22 -14.63 -8.98
C LEU A 130 -7.18 -13.46 -9.96
N PHE A 131 -8.00 -12.46 -9.73
CA PHE A 131 -8.14 -11.29 -10.60
C PHE A 131 -7.93 -10.01 -9.80
N SER A 132 -7.43 -8.98 -10.47
CA SER A 132 -7.54 -7.60 -9.99
C SER A 132 -8.98 -7.10 -10.09
N LEU A 133 -9.24 -5.93 -9.52
CA LEU A 133 -10.59 -5.36 -9.44
C LEU A 133 -11.14 -4.90 -10.79
N ASP A 134 -10.27 -4.69 -11.77
CA ASP A 134 -10.61 -4.46 -13.19
C ASP A 134 -10.89 -5.76 -13.96
N GLY A 135 -10.74 -6.93 -13.32
CA GLY A 135 -10.98 -8.24 -13.91
C GLY A 135 -9.80 -8.81 -14.70
N GLU A 136 -8.60 -8.22 -14.63
CA GLU A 136 -7.40 -8.83 -15.21
C GLU A 136 -6.91 -10.02 -14.37
N VAL A 137 -6.50 -11.11 -15.03
CA VAL A 137 -5.96 -12.29 -14.34
C VAL A 137 -4.60 -11.95 -13.75
N ILE A 138 -4.43 -12.17 -12.44
CA ILE A 138 -3.13 -12.05 -11.78
C ILE A 138 -2.19 -13.13 -12.33
N LEU A 139 -1.01 -12.71 -12.77
CA LEU A 139 0.01 -13.61 -13.32
C LEU A 139 0.29 -14.81 -12.41
N ASN A 140 0.39 -15.97 -13.06
CA ASN A 140 0.66 -17.28 -12.45
C ASN A 140 -0.39 -17.71 -11.41
N THR A 141 -1.66 -17.34 -11.61
CA THR A 141 -2.76 -17.79 -10.72
C THR A 141 -3.78 -18.70 -11.40
N ALA A 142 -3.82 -18.71 -12.73
CA ALA A 142 -4.71 -19.58 -13.50
C ALA A 142 -4.40 -21.06 -13.22
N GLY A 143 -5.43 -21.82 -12.84
CA GLY A 143 -5.34 -23.25 -12.58
C GLY A 143 -5.40 -24.12 -13.82
N GLU A 144 -5.73 -25.39 -13.60
CA GLU A 144 -5.97 -26.37 -14.66
C GLU A 144 -7.48 -26.47 -14.97
N THR A 145 -7.82 -26.99 -16.14
CA THR A 145 -9.21 -27.23 -16.53
C THR A 145 -9.78 -28.39 -15.70
N GLY A 146 -10.98 -28.21 -15.13
CA GLY A 146 -11.60 -29.25 -14.30
C GLY A 146 -11.07 -29.32 -12.87
N GLU A 147 -10.21 -28.38 -12.45
CA GLU A 147 -9.71 -28.29 -11.08
C GLU A 147 -10.88 -28.10 -10.09
N ALA A 148 -10.87 -28.81 -8.96
CA ALA A 148 -11.86 -28.58 -7.91
C ALA A 148 -11.58 -27.25 -7.18
N VAL A 149 -12.62 -26.52 -6.77
CA VAL A 149 -12.50 -25.21 -6.08
C VAL A 149 -11.55 -25.27 -4.88
N LYS A 150 -11.69 -26.31 -4.05
CA LYS A 150 -10.84 -26.52 -2.89
C LYS A 150 -9.36 -26.65 -3.27
N VAL A 151 -9.06 -27.36 -4.36
CA VAL A 151 -7.70 -27.54 -4.88
C VAL A 151 -7.15 -26.22 -5.41
N ALA A 152 -7.96 -25.42 -6.10
CA ALA A 152 -7.58 -24.09 -6.56
C ALA A 152 -7.19 -23.16 -5.40
N VAL A 153 -7.99 -23.11 -4.34
CA VAL A 153 -7.69 -22.29 -3.14
C VAL A 153 -6.40 -22.77 -2.45
N GLN A 154 -6.21 -24.08 -2.32
CA GLN A 154 -4.99 -24.65 -1.75
C GLN A 154 -3.76 -24.28 -2.58
N ARG A 155 -3.82 -24.43 -3.90
CA ARG A 155 -2.76 -24.04 -4.84
C ARG A 155 -2.43 -22.55 -4.78
N LEU A 156 -3.42 -21.68 -4.57
CA LEU A 156 -3.24 -20.23 -4.48
C LEU A 156 -2.71 -19.76 -3.11
N THR A 157 -2.66 -20.62 -2.09
CA THR A 157 -2.23 -20.23 -0.73
C THR A 157 -0.83 -19.58 -0.67
N PRO A 158 0.21 -20.08 -1.36
CA PRO A 158 1.52 -19.40 -1.44
C PRO A 158 1.43 -18.02 -2.12
N LYS A 159 0.57 -17.89 -3.14
CA LYS A 159 0.35 -16.60 -3.81
C LYS A 159 -0.32 -15.59 -2.86
N PHE A 160 -1.34 -16.00 -2.11
CA PHE A 160 -1.95 -15.14 -1.09
C PHE A 160 -0.95 -14.67 -0.04
N SER A 161 -0.03 -15.54 0.38
CA SER A 161 1.04 -15.14 1.32
C SER A 161 1.94 -14.05 0.72
N THR A 162 2.31 -14.20 -0.56
CA THR A 162 3.12 -13.21 -1.29
C THR A 162 2.38 -11.87 -1.43
N LEU A 163 1.10 -11.92 -1.81
CA LEU A 163 0.28 -10.73 -1.97
C LEU A 163 0.01 -10.02 -0.63
N LEU A 164 -0.16 -10.78 0.46
CA LEU A 164 -0.27 -10.21 1.79
C LEU A 164 1.04 -9.54 2.21
N ALA A 165 2.18 -10.18 1.97
CA ALA A 165 3.49 -9.57 2.23
C ALA A 165 3.66 -8.26 1.44
N ALA A 166 3.25 -8.23 0.17
CA ALA A 166 3.27 -7.02 -0.64
C ALA A 166 2.34 -5.92 -0.08
N LYS A 167 1.13 -6.28 0.38
CA LYS A 167 0.19 -5.35 1.04
C LYS A 167 0.80 -4.79 2.32
N LEU A 168 1.35 -5.63 3.19
CA LEU A 168 2.02 -5.22 4.43
C LEU A 168 3.22 -4.30 4.17
N TRP A 169 4.02 -4.62 3.15
CA TRP A 169 5.15 -3.78 2.72
C TRP A 169 4.69 -2.40 2.25
N ARG A 170 3.63 -2.32 1.45
CA ARG A 170 3.04 -1.04 1.02
C ARG A 170 2.56 -0.19 2.19
N LEU A 171 2.09 -0.80 3.28
CA LEU A 171 1.71 -0.08 4.49
C LEU A 171 2.89 0.57 5.24
N THR A 172 4.14 0.26 4.87
CA THR A 172 5.32 0.95 5.42
C THR A 172 5.69 2.21 4.62
N GLU A 173 5.00 2.51 3.52
CA GLU A 173 5.29 3.69 2.70
C GLU A 173 5.13 4.98 3.50
N ASN A 174 6.19 5.79 3.51
CA ASN A 174 6.28 7.02 4.29
C ASN A 174 6.90 8.16 3.48
N GLN A 175 6.72 8.17 2.15
CA GLN A 175 7.33 9.17 1.26
C GLN A 175 7.06 10.62 1.69
N GLY A 176 5.82 10.91 2.11
CA GLY A 176 5.40 12.24 2.58
C GLY A 176 5.84 12.58 4.01
N SER A 177 5.97 11.58 4.88
CA SER A 177 6.36 11.77 6.29
C SER A 177 7.84 11.55 6.57
N SER A 178 8.59 11.01 5.62
CA SER A 178 10.01 10.71 5.79
C SER A 178 10.82 11.98 6.08
N ARG A 179 11.71 11.88 7.08
CA ARG A 179 12.66 12.93 7.42
C ARG A 179 13.96 12.84 6.62
N LEU A 180 14.14 11.79 5.83
CA LEU A 180 15.30 11.61 4.97
C LEU A 180 15.04 12.26 3.62
N ALA A 181 16.01 12.99 3.08
CA ALA A 181 15.98 13.48 1.70
C ALA A 181 16.67 12.44 0.81
N VAL A 182 15.90 11.50 0.26
CA VAL A 182 16.43 10.37 -0.51
C VAL A 182 15.68 10.23 -1.81
N LYS A 183 16.42 9.92 -2.86
CA LYS A 183 15.92 9.57 -4.18
C LYS A 183 16.44 8.20 -4.57
N ALA A 184 15.58 7.35 -5.11
CA ALA A 184 15.93 6.05 -5.65
C ALA A 184 15.56 6.01 -7.14
N THR A 185 16.51 5.63 -7.99
CA THR A 185 16.32 5.40 -9.42
C THR A 185 16.57 3.93 -9.75
N LEU A 186 15.74 3.39 -10.62
CA LEU A 186 15.95 2.12 -11.29
C LEU A 186 16.42 2.44 -12.70
N GLU A 187 17.63 2.01 -13.05
CA GLU A 187 18.32 2.34 -14.30
C GLU A 187 18.55 1.08 -15.13
N MET A 188 18.37 1.17 -16.45
CA MET A 188 18.96 0.24 -17.41
C MET A 188 20.40 0.68 -17.69
N VAL A 189 21.36 -0.22 -17.49
CA VAL A 189 22.81 0.09 -17.56
C VAL A 189 23.49 -0.58 -18.77
N ASN A 190 22.71 -1.05 -19.76
CA ASN A 190 23.27 -1.67 -20.96
C ASN A 190 23.66 -0.64 -22.04
N ASN A 191 24.47 -1.07 -23.01
CA ASN A 191 24.94 -0.23 -24.12
C ASN A 191 23.88 0.02 -25.21
N ILE A 192 22.68 -0.57 -25.10
CA ILE A 192 21.65 -0.52 -26.16
C ILE A 192 20.72 0.66 -25.94
N SER A 193 20.25 0.85 -24.70
CA SER A 193 19.35 1.96 -24.35
C SER A 193 19.44 2.26 -22.85
N PRO A 194 20.54 2.88 -22.38
CA PRO A 194 20.64 3.28 -20.99
C PRO A 194 19.57 4.32 -20.66
N GLY A 195 18.93 4.19 -19.50
CA GLY A 195 17.84 5.08 -19.14
C GLY A 195 17.21 4.78 -17.78
N VAL A 196 16.60 5.82 -17.20
CA VAL A 196 15.81 5.68 -15.98
C VAL A 196 14.49 5.01 -16.33
N VAL A 197 14.26 3.87 -15.71
CA VAL A 197 13.03 3.07 -15.84
C VAL A 197 11.98 3.57 -14.86
N MET A 198 12.41 3.89 -13.65
CA MET A 198 11.54 4.38 -12.58
C MET A 198 12.35 5.23 -11.61
N GLN A 199 11.71 6.23 -11.02
CA GLN A 199 12.28 7.05 -9.98
C GLN A 199 11.25 7.28 -8.88
N GLN A 200 11.70 7.26 -7.63
CA GLN A 200 10.91 7.67 -6.46
C GLN A 200 11.77 8.53 -5.55
N GLN A 201 11.14 9.49 -4.85
CA GLN A 201 11.85 10.37 -3.92
C GLN A 201 10.96 10.81 -2.77
N THR A 202 11.54 11.04 -1.60
CA THR A 202 10.82 11.59 -0.45
C THR A 202 10.48 13.06 -0.65
N TRP A 203 9.46 13.56 0.06
CA TRP A 203 9.05 14.98 -0.06
C TRP A 203 10.20 15.96 0.25
N ARG A 204 11.07 15.62 1.21
CA ARG A 204 12.23 16.44 1.56
C ARG A 204 13.31 16.49 0.46
N GLY A 205 13.36 15.47 -0.40
CA GLY A 205 14.25 15.43 -1.56
C GLY A 205 13.76 16.28 -2.73
N PHE A 206 12.55 16.84 -2.65
CA PHE A 206 11.97 17.68 -3.70
C PHE A 206 12.59 19.09 -3.64
N SER A 207 13.73 19.30 -4.30
CA SER A 207 14.23 20.63 -4.64
C SER A 207 13.46 21.14 -5.86
N GLY A 208 12.93 22.37 -5.81
CA GLY A 208 12.19 22.99 -6.93
C GLY A 208 12.99 23.26 -8.21
N GLU A 209 14.17 22.67 -8.36
CA GLU A 209 15.05 22.78 -9.53
C GLU A 209 15.10 21.45 -10.28
N SER A 210 14.23 21.31 -11.28
CA SER A 210 14.57 20.85 -12.64
C SER A 210 13.29 20.53 -13.39
N THR A 211 12.68 21.58 -13.94
CA THR A 211 11.89 21.50 -15.16
C THR A 211 12.85 21.31 -16.34
N THR A 212 13.18 20.07 -16.71
CA THR A 212 13.60 19.76 -18.08
C THR A 212 13.50 18.27 -18.41
N HIS A 213 12.49 17.98 -19.23
CA HIS A 213 12.39 16.92 -20.25
C HIS A 213 12.09 15.46 -19.87
N LYS A 214 10.97 15.04 -20.47
CA LYS A 214 10.32 13.72 -20.53
C LYS A 214 9.55 13.38 -19.27
N ALA A 215 8.25 13.24 -19.45
CA ALA A 215 7.28 12.82 -18.45
C ALA A 215 7.85 11.62 -17.68
N LEU A 216 8.41 11.88 -16.50
CA LEU A 216 8.65 10.85 -15.52
C LEU A 216 7.26 10.33 -15.16
N THR A 217 7.07 9.04 -15.40
CA THR A 217 5.84 8.28 -15.19
C THR A 217 5.16 8.77 -13.92
N THR A 218 4.03 9.45 -14.11
CA THR A 218 3.08 9.76 -13.07
C THR A 218 2.85 8.53 -12.21
N LEU A 219 2.78 8.73 -10.88
CA LEU A 219 2.33 7.73 -9.91
C LEU A 219 1.20 6.87 -10.50
N GLY A 220 1.49 5.60 -10.79
CA GLY A 220 0.49 4.55 -10.86
C GLY A 220 -0.11 4.13 -12.22
N THR A 221 0.39 4.54 -13.40
CA THR A 221 -0.35 4.24 -14.66
C THR A 221 0.39 3.53 -15.80
N ALA A 222 1.71 3.34 -15.78
CA ALA A 222 2.36 2.52 -16.82
C ALA A 222 3.42 1.60 -16.20
N ILE A 223 3.21 0.28 -16.32
CA ILE A 223 4.26 -0.70 -16.06
C ILE A 223 5.35 -0.44 -17.10
N PRO A 224 6.58 -0.09 -16.70
CA PRO A 224 7.63 0.21 -17.66
C PRO A 224 8.00 -1.06 -18.43
N THR A 225 8.13 -0.95 -19.75
CA THR A 225 8.58 -2.06 -20.61
C THR A 225 10.10 -2.13 -20.61
N VAL A 226 10.64 -3.28 -20.23
CA VAL A 226 12.08 -3.53 -20.17
C VAL A 226 12.43 -4.70 -21.11
N PRO A 227 13.34 -4.52 -22.08
CA PRO A 227 13.76 -5.61 -22.96
C PRO A 227 14.35 -6.79 -22.19
N VAL A 228 14.05 -8.02 -22.62
CA VAL A 228 14.64 -9.23 -22.05
C VAL A 228 16.17 -9.18 -22.20
N GLY A 229 16.89 -9.53 -21.13
CA GLY A 229 18.37 -9.45 -21.08
C GLY A 229 18.93 -8.09 -20.65
N SER A 230 18.07 -7.11 -20.30
CA SER A 230 18.53 -5.83 -19.76
C SER A 230 19.18 -6.00 -18.39
N THR A 231 20.29 -5.29 -18.17
CA THR A 231 20.93 -5.18 -16.85
C THR A 231 20.34 -3.99 -16.12
N MET A 232 19.81 -4.25 -14.93
CA MET A 232 19.13 -3.26 -14.09
C MET A 232 20.00 -2.91 -12.89
N GLN A 233 20.02 -1.64 -12.52
CA GLN A 233 20.70 -1.16 -11.32
C GLN A 233 19.77 -0.25 -10.51
N TYR A 234 19.74 -0.47 -9.20
CA TYR A 234 19.20 0.51 -8.26
C TYR A 234 20.29 1.49 -7.87
N ARG A 235 20.00 2.79 -7.98
CA ARG A 235 20.83 3.86 -7.45
C ARG A 235 20.04 4.59 -6.38
N VAL A 236 20.64 4.75 -5.21
CA VAL A 236 20.07 5.49 -4.08
C VAL A 236 20.95 6.69 -3.81
N GLU A 237 20.36 7.87 -3.83
CA GLU A 237 21.03 9.16 -3.62
C GLU A 237 20.54 9.78 -2.31
N ASN A 238 21.50 10.14 -1.45
CA ASN A 238 21.25 10.97 -0.29
C ASN A 238 21.35 12.44 -0.70
N LEU A 239 20.21 13.13 -0.70
CA LEU A 239 20.09 14.54 -1.07
C LEU A 239 20.24 15.48 0.14
N SER A 240 20.73 14.97 1.26
CA SER A 240 20.98 15.75 2.48
C SER A 240 22.46 15.90 2.77
N ALA A 241 22.80 16.93 3.56
CA ALA A 241 24.16 17.16 4.02
C ALA A 241 24.65 16.16 5.09
N ARG A 242 23.77 15.30 5.62
CA ARG A 242 24.11 14.34 6.69
C ARG A 242 24.19 12.93 6.12
N PRO A 243 25.19 12.11 6.50
CA PRO A 243 25.26 10.72 6.05
C PRO A 243 24.04 9.92 6.53
N ILE A 244 23.60 8.98 5.70
CA ILE A 244 22.55 8.01 6.02
C ILE A 244 23.23 6.66 6.24
N TYR A 245 22.88 6.00 7.34
CA TYR A 245 23.39 4.68 7.68
C TYR A 245 22.31 3.63 7.42
N LEU A 246 22.72 2.51 6.83
CA LEU A 246 21.90 1.32 6.71
C LEU A 246 22.12 0.50 7.98
N MET A 247 21.02 0.09 8.62
CA MET A 247 21.07 -0.92 9.67
C MET A 247 20.87 -2.28 9.01
N ASN A 248 21.83 -3.19 9.22
CA ASN A 248 21.78 -4.59 8.79
C ASN A 248 21.27 -5.49 9.91
#